data_AF-A0A3C0CXI0-F1
#
_entry.id   AF-A0A3C0CXI0-F1
#
_cell.length_a   1.000
_cell.length_b   1.000
_cell.length_c   1.000
_cell.angle_alpha   90.00
_cell.angle_beta   90.00
_cell.angle_gamma   90.00
#
_symmetry.space_group_name_H-M   'P 1'
#
loop_
_entity.id
_entity.type
_entity.pdbx_description
1 polymer ?
#
loop_
_entity_poly.entity_id
_entity_poly.type
_entity_poly.pdbx_seq_one_letter_code
_entity_poly.pdbx_strand_id
1 'polypeptide(L)'
;MVQREVLPNGVRIVTETVPGVESVSVGYWFDSGACDESDKTRGISHFIEHMLFKGTNSRSARDIAREFDYIGGQVNAFTEKECTCYYAKVLAEHLPAAMDVLTDMLRFSRIDTKDI
;
A
#
# COMPACT_ATOMS: atom_id res chain seq x y z
N MET A 1 13.84 -19.13 1.18
CA MET A 1 12.74 -20.07 0.82
C MET A 1 11.45 -19.30 0.98
N VAL A 2 10.62 -19.28 -0.05
CA VAL A 2 9.34 -18.55 -0.04
C VAL A 2 8.31 -19.37 0.74
N GLN A 3 7.64 -18.74 1.70
CA GLN A 3 6.48 -19.29 2.41
C GLN A 3 5.20 -18.67 1.86
N ARG A 4 4.12 -19.46 1.85
CA ARG A 4 2.81 -19.05 1.34
C ARG A 4 1.71 -19.54 2.28
N GLU A 5 0.80 -18.65 2.62
CA GLU A 5 -0.38 -18.94 3.43
C GLU A 5 -1.62 -18.31 2.76
N VAL A 6 -2.77 -18.97 2.87
CA VAL A 6 -4.05 -18.44 2.41
C VAL A 6 -4.97 -18.30 3.62
N LEU A 7 -5.37 -17.07 3.91
CA LEU A 7 -6.28 -16.77 5.01
C LEU A 7 -7.72 -17.23 4.69
N PRO A 8 -8.58 -17.40 5.70
CA PRO A 8 -9.98 -17.82 5.49
C PRO A 8 -10.81 -16.89 4.57
N ASN A 9 -10.41 -15.62 4.44
CA ASN A 9 -11.05 -14.64 3.55
C ASN A 9 -10.47 -14.65 2.12
N GLY A 10 -9.56 -15.57 1.79
CA GLY A 10 -8.94 -15.71 0.47
C GLY A 10 -7.70 -14.84 0.24
N VAL A 11 -7.32 -13.97 1.18
CA VAL A 11 -6.08 -13.19 1.08
C VAL A 11 -4.88 -14.12 1.16
N ARG A 12 -3.92 -13.91 0.26
CA ARG A 12 -2.68 -14.69 0.18
C ARG A 12 -1.55 -13.90 0.85
N ILE A 13 -0.87 -14.52 1.80
CA ILE A 13 0.35 -13.99 2.42
C ILE A 13 1.53 -14.74 1.79
N VAL A 14 2.47 -13.99 1.22
CA VAL A 14 3.70 -14.53 0.63
C VAL A 14 4.88 -13.84 1.32
N THR A 15 5.77 -14.63 1.92
CA THR A 15 6.93 -14.11 2.65
C THR A 15 8.20 -14.81 2.22
N GLU A 16 9.31 -14.09 2.26
CA GLU A 16 10.64 -14.66 2.08
C GLU A 16 11.60 -14.03 3.08
N THR A 17 12.21 -14.85 3.93
CA THR A 17 13.27 -14.41 4.82
C THR A 17 14.59 -14.37 4.07
N VAL A 18 15.23 -13.21 4.06
CA VAL A 18 16.56 -13.00 3.50
C VAL A 18 17.55 -12.88 4.67
N PRO A 19 18.48 -13.83 4.88
CA PRO A 19 19.43 -13.74 5.98
C PRO A 19 20.39 -12.55 5.83
N GLY A 20 20.68 -11.87 6.93
CA GLY A 20 21.67 -10.79 6.98
C GLY A 20 21.16 -9.41 6.54
N VAL A 21 19.86 -9.24 6.29
CA VAL A 21 19.25 -7.90 6.11
C VAL A 21 18.45 -7.50 7.35
N GLU A 22 18.62 -6.25 7.78
CA GLU A 22 17.89 -5.64 8.91
C GLU A 22 16.69 -4.80 8.43
N SER A 23 16.40 -4.83 7.13
CA SER A 23 15.28 -4.14 6.50
C SER A 23 14.25 -5.12 5.97
N VAL A 24 13.00 -4.67 5.87
CA VAL A 24 11.89 -5.42 5.29
C VAL A 24 11.22 -4.59 4.19
N SER A 25 10.82 -5.27 3.11
CA SER A 25 9.90 -4.74 2.12
C SER A 25 8.56 -5.45 2.28
N VAL A 26 7.49 -4.67 2.39
CA VAL A 26 6.13 -5.18 2.59
C VAL A 26 5.18 -4.43 1.68
N GLY A 27 4.14 -5.10 1.17
CA GLY A 27 3.18 -4.45 0.32
C GLY A 27 1.91 -5.26 0.09
N TYR A 28 0.86 -4.54 -0.26
CA TYR A 28 -0.42 -5.08 -0.68
C TYR A 28 -0.46 -5.10 -2.20
N TRP A 29 -0.78 -6.28 -2.75
CA TRP A 29 -0.88 -6.52 -4.18
C TRP A 29 -2.33 -6.81 -4.55
N PHE A 30 -2.86 -6.03 -5.47
CA PHE A 30 -4.20 -6.18 -6.01
C PHE A 30 -4.09 -6.71 -7.43
N ASP A 31 -4.84 -7.78 -7.70
CA ASP A 31 -5.03 -8.36 -9.04
C ASP A 31 -6.07 -7.53 -9.80
N SER A 32 -5.78 -6.24 -9.93
CA SER A 32 -6.57 -5.29 -10.67
C SER A 32 -5.72 -4.10 -11.08
N GLY A 33 -5.85 -3.68 -12.33
CA GLY A 33 -5.15 -2.54 -12.91
C GLY A 33 -5.97 -1.83 -13.98
N ALA A 34 -5.29 -1.16 -14.91
CA ALA A 34 -5.95 -0.41 -15.98
C ALA A 34 -6.74 -1.28 -16.99
N CYS A 35 -6.46 -2.60 -17.09
CA CYS A 35 -7.18 -3.49 -18.00
C CYS A 35 -8.58 -3.88 -17.51
N ASP A 36 -8.84 -3.74 -16.21
CA ASP A 36 -10.13 -4.08 -15.61
C ASP A 36 -11.12 -2.91 -15.65
N GLU A 37 -10.69 -1.77 -16.17
CA GLU A 37 -11.49 -0.56 -16.26
C GLU A 37 -12.48 -0.61 -17.43
N SER A 38 -13.67 -0.06 -17.22
CA SER A 38 -14.60 0.23 -18.31
C SER A 38 -14.25 1.56 -19.00
N ASP A 39 -14.76 1.79 -20.21
CA ASP A 39 -14.62 3.08 -20.90
C ASP A 39 -15.09 4.28 -20.06
N LYS A 40 -16.06 4.07 -19.18
CA LYS A 40 -16.61 5.12 -18.29
C LYS A 40 -15.72 5.43 -17.10
N THR A 41 -14.85 4.50 -16.72
CA THR A 41 -14.01 4.56 -15.52
C THR A 41 -12.53 4.53 -15.89
N ARG A 42 -12.19 4.89 -17.13
CA ARG A 42 -10.81 4.84 -17.60
C ARG A 42 -9.92 5.77 -16.77
N GLY A 43 -8.82 5.24 -16.26
CA GLY A 43 -7.89 5.90 -15.35
C GLY A 43 -8.29 5.82 -13.87
N ILE A 44 -9.38 5.14 -13.50
CA ILE A 44 -9.82 5.04 -12.10
C ILE A 44 -8.81 4.33 -11.21
N SER A 45 -8.09 3.31 -11.71
CA SER A 45 -7.14 2.55 -10.91
C SER A 45 -5.97 3.45 -10.48
N HIS A 46 -5.38 4.18 -11.45
CA HIS A 46 -4.33 5.15 -11.16
C HIS A 46 -4.87 6.34 -10.35
N PHE A 47 -6.11 6.78 -10.57
CA PHE A 47 -6.71 7.82 -9.75
C PHE A 47 -6.83 7.40 -8.29
N ILE A 48 -7.35 6.19 -8.02
CA ILE A 48 -7.46 5.62 -6.67
C ILE A 48 -6.07 5.52 -6.03
N GLU A 49 -5.05 5.06 -6.77
CA GLU A 49 -3.66 5.05 -6.32
C GLU A 49 -3.23 6.39 -5.69
N HIS A 50 -3.39 7.50 -6.42
CA HIS A 50 -3.02 8.83 -5.90
C HIS A 50 -3.90 9.27 -4.73
N MET A 51 -5.20 9.00 -4.80
CA MET A 51 -6.15 9.43 -3.77
C MET A 51 -5.89 8.76 -2.41
N LEU A 52 -5.38 7.53 -2.40
CA LEU A 52 -5.07 6.83 -1.15
C LEU A 52 -3.93 7.47 -0.34
N PHE A 53 -3.09 8.29 -0.97
CA PHE A 53 -2.06 9.09 -0.28
C PHE A 53 -2.57 10.44 0.26
N LYS A 54 -3.80 10.85 -0.09
CA LYS A 54 -4.34 12.17 0.30
C LYS A 54 -4.87 12.23 1.73
N GLY A 55 -4.94 11.09 2.39
CA GLY A 55 -5.28 11.00 3.82
C GLY A 55 -6.40 10.01 4.10
N THR A 56 -6.51 9.69 5.38
CA THR A 56 -7.48 8.77 5.95
C THR A 56 -8.40 9.51 6.91
N ASN A 57 -9.30 8.78 7.55
CA ASN A 57 -10.10 9.30 8.66
C ASN A 57 -9.27 9.63 9.90
N SER A 58 -8.09 9.02 10.05
CA SER A 58 -7.24 9.17 11.24
C SER A 58 -5.95 9.96 10.98
N ARG A 59 -5.52 10.08 9.72
CA ARG A 59 -4.25 10.71 9.32
C ARG A 59 -4.44 11.65 8.13
N SER A 60 -3.83 12.83 8.17
CA SER A 60 -3.70 13.67 6.98
C SER A 60 -2.60 13.14 6.04
N ALA A 61 -2.60 13.57 4.76
CA ALA A 61 -1.48 13.29 3.84
C ALA A 61 -0.11 13.67 4.44
N ARG A 62 -0.06 14.76 5.19
CA ARG A 62 1.17 15.23 5.86
C ARG A 62 1.58 14.31 6.99
N ASP A 63 0.63 13.76 7.73
CA ASP A 63 0.93 12.83 8.83
C ASP A 63 1.44 11.50 8.27
N ILE A 64 0.82 10.99 7.20
CA ILE A 64 1.30 9.79 6.48
C ILE A 64 2.75 9.99 6.03
N ALA A 65 3.05 11.11 5.36
CA ALA A 65 4.42 11.40 4.90
C ALA A 65 5.39 11.51 6.08
N ARG A 66 5.01 12.21 7.15
CA ARG A 66 5.85 12.38 8.35
C ARG A 66 6.12 11.06 9.07
N GLU A 67 5.13 10.19 9.18
CA GLU A 67 5.28 8.89 9.84
C GLU A 67 6.29 8.01 9.11
N PHE A 68 6.23 7.94 7.78
CA PHE A 68 7.24 7.22 6.99
C PHE A 68 8.62 7.89 7.04
N ASP A 69 8.71 9.22 6.93
CA ASP A 69 9.99 9.94 7.04
C ASP A 69 10.65 9.72 8.40
N TYR A 70 9.87 9.72 9.49
CA TYR A 70 10.37 9.56 10.86
C TYR A 70 11.04 8.20 11.09
N ILE A 71 10.49 7.14 10.49
CA ILE A 71 11.02 5.77 10.58
C ILE A 71 12.06 5.46 9.49
N GLY A 72 12.48 6.46 8.71
CA GLY A 72 13.39 6.29 7.56
C GLY A 72 12.81 5.39 6.46
N GLY A 73 11.50 5.27 6.40
CA GLY A 73 10.77 4.39 5.50
C GLY A 73 10.59 4.99 4.12
N GLN A 74 10.68 4.15 3.10
CA GLN A 74 10.29 4.51 1.74
C GLN A 74 8.93 3.90 1.44
N VAL A 75 7.90 4.73 1.26
CA VAL A 75 6.56 4.28 0.84
C VAL A 75 6.35 4.65 -0.62
N ASN A 76 5.70 3.78 -1.39
CA ASN A 76 5.31 4.07 -2.75
C ASN A 76 4.12 3.20 -3.19
N ALA A 77 3.57 3.51 -4.35
CA ALA A 77 2.59 2.69 -5.03
C ALA A 77 2.81 2.74 -6.54
N PHE A 78 2.21 1.80 -7.25
CA PHE A 78 2.12 1.85 -8.70
C PHE A 78 0.89 1.09 -9.20
N THR A 79 0.36 1.54 -10.33
CA THR A 79 -0.72 0.91 -11.08
C THR A 79 -0.19 0.53 -12.45
N GLU A 80 -0.24 -0.75 -12.75
CA GLU A 80 0.03 -1.32 -14.06
C GLU A 80 -1.26 -1.72 -14.76
N LYS A 81 -1.14 -2.37 -15.92
CA LYS A 81 -2.32 -2.87 -16.64
C LYS A 81 -3.09 -3.91 -15.85
N GLU A 82 -2.41 -4.87 -15.23
CA GLU A 82 -3.06 -6.04 -14.60
C GLU A 82 -2.97 -6.03 -13.07
N CYS A 83 -2.24 -5.08 -12.48
CA CYS A 83 -2.06 -5.05 -11.03
C CYS A 83 -1.84 -3.65 -10.48
N THR A 84 -2.14 -3.50 -9.19
CA THR A 84 -1.86 -2.30 -8.41
C THR A 84 -1.16 -2.73 -7.13
N CYS A 85 -0.10 -2.02 -6.75
CA CYS A 85 0.69 -2.33 -5.56
C CYS A 85 0.87 -1.10 -4.69
N TYR A 86 0.71 -1.27 -3.37
CA TYR A 86 1.06 -0.27 -2.35
C TYR A 86 2.07 -0.91 -1.41
N TYR A 87 3.26 -0.33 -1.30
CA TYR A 87 4.36 -0.98 -0.60
C TYR A 87 5.21 0.01 0.18
N ALA A 88 5.91 -0.51 1.18
CA ALA A 88 6.89 0.22 1.95
C ALA A 88 8.16 -0.62 2.15
N LYS A 89 9.30 0.08 2.29
CA LYS A 89 10.57 -0.47 2.73
C LYS A 89 11.01 0.24 3.99
N VAL A 90 11.21 -0.51 5.07
CA VAL A 90 11.53 0.01 6.41
C VAL A 90 12.56 -0.87 7.11
N LEU A 91 13.12 -0.41 8.22
CA LEU A 91 13.84 -1.28 9.15
C LEU A 91 12.88 -2.29 9.78
N ALA A 92 13.38 -3.50 10.09
CA ALA A 92 12.55 -4.60 10.59
C ALA A 92 11.76 -4.23 11.86
N GLU A 93 12.36 -3.44 12.75
CA GLU A 93 11.71 -2.94 13.98
C GLU A 93 10.49 -2.05 13.72
N HIS A 94 10.43 -1.39 12.55
CA HIS A 94 9.34 -0.48 12.17
C HIS A 94 8.27 -1.15 11.30
N LEU A 95 8.39 -2.45 11.02
CA LEU A 95 7.38 -3.20 10.27
C LEU A 95 5.95 -3.02 10.81
N PRO A 96 5.69 -3.10 12.14
CA PRO A 96 4.35 -2.93 12.66
C PRO A 96 3.77 -1.55 12.35
N ALA A 97 4.59 -0.50 12.46
CA ALA A 97 4.18 0.88 12.16
C ALA A 97 3.89 1.07 10.66
N ALA A 98 4.77 0.58 9.79
CA ALA A 98 4.57 0.64 8.34
C ALA A 98 3.30 -0.09 7.90
N MET A 99 3.04 -1.27 8.49
CA MET A 99 1.82 -2.04 8.24
C MET A 99 0.57 -1.30 8.70
N ASP A 100 0.60 -0.64 9.86
CA ASP A 100 -0.53 0.14 10.37
C ASP A 100 -0.89 1.28 9.40
N VAL A 101 0.10 2.07 8.97
CA VAL A 101 -0.13 3.18 8.03
C VAL A 101 -0.62 2.68 6.67
N LEU A 102 0.00 1.65 6.09
CA LEU A 102 -0.45 1.07 4.81
C LEU A 102 -1.88 0.53 4.91
N THR A 103 -2.22 -0.12 6.01
CA THR A 103 -3.57 -0.68 6.21
C THR A 103 -4.61 0.42 6.39
N ASP A 104 -4.28 1.49 7.11
CA ASP A 104 -5.14 2.65 7.28
C ASP A 104 -5.40 3.36 5.94
N MET A 105 -4.35 3.55 5.12
CA MET A 105 -4.46 4.09 3.76
C MET A 105 -5.44 3.26 2.91
N LEU A 106 -5.33 1.93 2.97
CA LEU A 106 -6.13 1.04 2.12
C LEU A 106 -7.57 0.88 2.59
N ARG A 107 -7.84 0.89 3.90
CA ARG A 107 -9.17 0.60 4.45
C ARG A 107 -9.98 1.84 4.81
N PHE A 108 -9.31 2.94 5.15
CA PHE A 108 -9.94 4.10 5.76
C PHE A 108 -9.57 5.43 5.07
N SER A 109 -9.16 5.38 3.79
CA SER A 109 -9.01 6.59 2.97
C SER A 109 -10.33 7.37 2.89
N ARG A 110 -10.28 8.68 3.06
CA ARG A 110 -11.47 9.54 3.10
C ARG A 110 -12.00 9.88 1.70
N ILE A 111 -11.13 9.95 0.70
CA ILE A 111 -11.42 10.40 -0.68
C ILE A 111 -12.35 11.62 -0.70
N ASP A 112 -11.79 12.80 -0.42
CA ASP A 112 -12.53 14.06 -0.33
C ASP A 112 -12.51 14.81 -1.66
N THR A 113 -13.62 15.47 -2.02
CA THR A 113 -13.72 16.29 -3.25
C THR A 113 -12.71 17.42 -3.33
N LYS A 114 -12.18 17.91 -2.20
CA LYS A 114 -11.15 18.96 -2.20
C LYS A 114 -9.76 18.47 -2.61
N ASP A 115 -9.56 17.14 -2.60
CA ASP A 115 -8.28 16.49 -2.87
C ASP A 115 -8.22 15.99 -4.35
N ILE A 116 -9.29 16.21 -5.12
CA ILE A 116 -9.47 15.92 -6.55
C ILE A 116 -9.13 17.15 -7.40
#